data_AF-A0A521TQW0-F1
#
_entry.id   AF-A0A521TQW0-F1
#
_cell.length_a   1.000
_cell.length_b   1.000
_cell.length_c   1.000
_cell.angle_alpha   90.00
_cell.angle_beta   90.00
_cell.angle_gamma   90.00
#
_symmetry.space_group_name_H-M   'P 1'
#
loop_
_entity.id
_entity.type
_entity.pdbx_description
1 polymer ?
#
loop_
_entity_poly.entity_id
_entity_poly.type
_entity_poly.pdbx_seq_one_letter_code
_entity_poly.pdbx_strand_id
1 'polypeptide(L)' 'MAAGVLVLQPGEKDTQEPHDSDEVYFILKGDGFLKIKDVDYPVSENKMYFVGKKVVHFFHGNSKELTVLYFFGGPDS' A
#
# COMPACT_ATOMS: atom_id res chain seq x y z
N MET A 1 -3.17 -9.90 -13.04
CA MET A 1 -1.90 -9.93 -12.30
C MET A 1 -0.99 -8.85 -12.85
N ALA A 2 -0.53 -7.96 -11.98
CA ALA A 2 0.43 -6.91 -12.29
C ALA A 2 1.28 -6.65 -11.04
N ALA A 3 2.46 -6.05 -11.22
CA ALA A 3 3.31 -5.61 -10.12
C ALA A 3 3.95 -4.27 -10.48
N GLY A 4 4.28 -3.47 -9.48
CA GLY A 4 4.91 -2.19 -9.67
C GLY A 4 5.50 -1.63 -8.39
N VAL A 5 6.08 -0.44 -8.48
CA VAL A 5 6.64 0.27 -7.33
C VAL A 5 5.88 1.58 -7.15
N LEU A 6 5.32 1.76 -5.96
CA LEU A 6 4.77 3.03 -5.50
C LEU A 6 5.87 3.79 -4.75
N VAL A 7 6.06 5.06 -5.11
CA VAL A 7 6.96 5.98 -4.41
C VAL A 7 6.15 7.18 -3.97
N LEU A 8 6.20 7.50 -2.68
CA LEU A 8 5.56 8.68 -2.12
C LEU A 8 6.61 9.56 -1.45
N GLN A 9 6.69 10.82 -1.88
CA GLN A 9 7.50 11.83 -1.21
C GLN A 9 6.85 12.24 0.12
N PRO A 10 7.61 12.84 1.07
CA PRO A 10 7.03 13.37 2.30
C PRO A 10 5.87 14.33 2.03
N GLY A 11 4.69 14.02 2.59
CA GLY A 11 3.47 14.81 2.40
C GLY A 11 2.76 14.60 1.06
N GLU A 12 3.27 13.75 0.17
CA GLU A 12 2.55 13.35 -1.03
C GLU A 12 1.32 12.52 -0.67
N LYS A 13 0.20 12.80 -1.32
CA LYS A 13 -1.05 12.10 -1.05
C LYS A 13 -1.11 10.84 -1.91
N ASP A 14 -1.29 9.70 -1.27
CA ASP A 14 -1.74 8.49 -1.97
C ASP A 14 -3.18 8.67 -2.47
N THR A 15 -3.38 8.56 -3.78
CA THR A 15 -4.68 8.75 -4.45
C THR A 15 -5.35 7.44 -4.84
N GLN A 16 -4.87 6.30 -4.34
CA GLN A 16 -5.50 5.01 -4.60
C GLN A 16 -6.96 4.99 -4.12
N GLU A 17 -7.81 4.38 -4.95
CA GLU A 17 -9.22 4.14 -4.65
C GLU A 17 -9.48 2.62 -4.58
N PRO A 18 -10.55 2.18 -3.89
CA PRO A 18 -10.91 0.77 -3.87
C PRO A 18 -11.08 0.19 -5.28
N HIS A 19 -10.49 -0.99 -5.52
CA HIS A 19 -10.50 -1.65 -6.83
C HIS A 19 -10.83 -3.15 -6.76
N ASP A 20 -11.08 -3.76 -7.92
CA ASP A 20 -11.52 -5.16 -8.05
C ASP A 20 -10.39 -6.21 -7.93
N SER A 21 -9.15 -5.79 -7.74
CA SER A 21 -8.02 -6.70 -7.47
C SER A 21 -7.68 -6.75 -5.98
N ASP A 22 -7.35 -7.94 -5.48
CA ASP A 22 -6.59 -8.05 -4.24
C ASP A 22 -5.19 -7.48 -4.44
N GLU A 23 -4.58 -6.99 -3.38
CA GLU A 23 -3.27 -6.37 -3.43
C GLU A 23 -2.38 -6.79 -2.26
N VAL A 24 -1.10 -7.00 -2.56
CA VAL A 24 -0.05 -7.22 -1.57
C VAL A 24 0.97 -6.11 -1.67
N TYR A 25 1.31 -5.52 -0.52
CA TYR A 25 2.37 -4.53 -0.40
C TYR A 25 3.56 -5.10 0.36
N PHE A 26 4.78 -4.82 -0.11
CA PHE A 26 6.02 -5.06 0.60
C PHE A 26 6.81 -3.76 0.73
N ILE A 27 7.12 -3.37 1.96
CA ILE A 27 7.78 -2.09 2.25
C ILE A 27 9.29 -2.22 2.02
N LEU A 28 9.79 -1.54 0.98
CA LEU A 28 11.21 -1.54 0.63
C LEU A 28 12.01 -0.55 1.49
N LYS A 29 11.43 0.62 1.79
CA LYS A 29 12.01 1.63 2.69
C LYS A 29 10.96 2.69 3.05
N GLY A 30 11.19 3.40 4.15
CA GLY A 30 10.36 4.55 4.57
C GLY A 30 9.64 4.33 5.89
N ASP A 31 8.73 5.24 6.19
CA ASP A 31 7.91 5.28 7.40
C ASP A 31 6.47 5.70 7.10
N GLY A 32 5.64 5.81 8.14
CA GLY A 32 4.25 6.24 8.05
C GLY A 32 3.27 5.13 8.38
N PHE A 33 2.10 5.18 7.75
CA PHE A 33 1.01 4.26 8.00
C PHE A 33 0.35 3.80 6.70
N LEU A 34 -0.12 2.57 6.69
CA LEU A 34 -1.08 2.07 5.71
C LEU A 34 -2.43 2.01 6.40
N LYS A 35 -3.40 2.81 5.93
CA LYS A 35 -4.79 2.67 6.37
C LYS A 35 -5.41 1.50 5.62
N ILE A 36 -6.04 0.58 6.34
CA ILE A 36 -6.87 -0.50 5.76
C ILE A 36 -8.20 -0.48 6.49
N LYS A 37 -9.28 -0.15 5.78
CA LYS A 37 -10.58 0.21 6.39
C LYS A 37 -10.39 1.36 7.40
N ASP A 38 -10.71 1.12 8.66
CA ASP A 38 -10.66 2.12 9.73
C ASP A 38 -9.40 2.00 10.60
N VAL A 39 -8.47 1.11 10.25
CA VAL A 39 -7.28 0.81 11.07
C VAL A 39 -6.02 1.33 10.39
N ASP A 40 -5.21 2.07 11.14
CA ASP A 40 -3.88 2.52 10.71
C ASP A 40 -2.80 1.55 11.17
N TYR A 41 -2.11 0.96 10.20
CA TYR A 41 -1.00 0.04 10.45
C TYR A 41 0.33 0.76 10.27
N PRO A 42 1.20 0.80 11.30
CA PRO A 42 2.51 1.42 11.17
C PRO A 42 3.39 0.60 10.21
N VAL A 43 3.90 1.26 9.17
CA VAL A 43 4.78 0.63 8.17
C VAL A 43 6.24 0.77 8.56
N SER A 44 7.02 -0.22 8.19
CA SER A 44 8.48 -0.21 8.32
C SER A 44 9.06 -1.18 7.29
N GLU A 45 10.33 -1.00 6.97
CA GLU A 45 11.08 -1.88 6.07
C GLU A 45 10.86 -3.37 6.39
N ASN A 46 10.78 -4.19 5.33
CA ASN A 46 10.56 -5.63 5.36
C ASN A 46 9.21 -6.10 5.90
N LYS A 47 8.24 -5.19 6.13
CA LYS A 47 6.85 -5.57 6.41
C LYS A 47 6.06 -5.84 5.14
N MET A 48 5.09 -6.73 5.26
CA MET A 48 4.16 -7.09 4.20
C MET A 48 2.72 -6.89 4.67
N TYR A 49 1.85 -6.45 3.75
CA TYR A 49 0.43 -6.25 3.99
C TYR A 49 -0.37 -6.88 2.87
N PHE A 50 -1.53 -7.45 3.22
CA PHE A 50 -2.53 -7.90 2.27
C PHE A 50 -3.76 -7.02 2.39
N VAL A 51 -4.29 -6.60 1.25
CA VAL A 51 -5.53 -5.84 1.14
C VAL A 51 -6.46 -6.58 0.19
N GLY A 52 -7.65 -6.92 0.68
CA GLY A 52 -8.68 -7.54 -0.15
C GLY A 52 -9.29 -6.53 -1.14
N LYS A 53 -9.78 -7.01 -2.28
CA LYS A 53 -10.51 -6.20 -3.26
C LYS A 53 -11.65 -5.41 -2.61
N LYS A 54 -11.89 -4.20 -3.14
CA LYS A 54 -12.91 -3.24 -2.70
C LYS A 54 -12.74 -2.73 -1.27
N VAL A 55 -11.63 -3.04 -0.60
CA VAL A 55 -11.29 -2.46 0.70
C VAL A 55 -10.66 -1.09 0.49
N VAL A 56 -11.15 -0.07 1.19
CA VAL A 56 -10.52 1.25 1.25
C VAL A 56 -9.14 1.12 1.88
N HIS A 57 -8.12 1.59 1.18
CA HIS A 57 -6.75 1.61 1.67
C HIS A 57 -5.96 2.74 1.01
N PHE A 58 -4.98 3.29 1.75
CA PHE A 58 -4.02 4.27 1.23
C PHE A 58 -2.87 4.45 2.24
N PHE A 59 -1.70 4.81 1.74
CA PHE A 59 -0.56 5.21 2.57
C PHE A 59 -0.66 6.68 2.99
N HIS A 60 -0.24 6.99 4.21
CA HIS A 60 -0.21 8.37 4.72
C HIS A 60 0.80 8.57 5.85
N GLY A 61 1.03 9.84 6.18
CA GLY A 61 1.82 10.24 7.35
C GLY A 61 3.32 9.95 7.25
N ASN A 62 3.84 9.63 6.07
CA ASN A 62 5.27 9.41 5.86
C ASN A 62 6.04 10.74 6.00
N SER A 63 7.11 10.71 6.79
CA SER A 63 8.04 11.82 6.95
C SER A 63 9.27 11.69 6.06
N LYS A 64 9.52 10.46 5.58
CA LYS A 64 10.58 10.11 4.62
C LYS A 64 9.96 9.64 3.31
N GLU A 65 10.77 9.53 2.27
CA GLU A 65 10.34 8.85 1.04
C GLU A 65 9.94 7.40 1.38
N LEU A 66 8.70 7.06 1.03
CA LEU A 66 8.15 5.73 1.18
C LEU A 66 8.23 5.03 -0.19
N THR A 67 8.85 3.85 -0.22
CA THR A 67 8.95 3.03 -1.43
C THR A 67 8.37 1.66 -1.15
N VAL A 68 7.38 1.28 -1.94
CA VAL A 68 6.57 0.08 -1.72
C VAL A 68 6.51 -0.71 -3.01
N LEU A 69 6.83 -2.00 -2.93
CA LEU A 69 6.55 -2.94 -4.01
C LEU A 69 5.10 -3.42 -3.85
N TYR A 70 4.29 -3.35 -4.90
CA TYR A 70 2.92 -3.84 -4.89
C TYR A 70 2.69 -4.94 -5.92
N PHE A 71 1.74 -5.82 -5.61
CA PHE A 71 1.31 -6.92 -6.48
C PHE A 71 -0.22 -6.97 -6.52
N PHE A 72 -0.81 -6.83 -7.70
CA PHE A 72 -2.22 -7.09 -7.92
C PHE A 72 -2.48 -8.57 -8.25
N GLY A 73 -3.50 -9.13 -7.59
CA GLY A 73 -4.01 -10.47 -7.84
C GLY A 73 -4.41 -10.72 -9.30
N GLY A 74 -4.47 -12.00 -9.68
CA GLY A 74 -5.15 -12.44 -10.89
C GLY A 74 -6.66 -12.52 -10.68
N PRO A 75 -7.45 -12.77 -11.75
CA PRO A 75 -8.84 -13.16 -11.57
C PRO A 75 -8.94 -14.41 -10.69
N ASP A 76 -9.96 -14.46 -9.83
CA ASP A 76 -10.31 -15.68 -9.10
C ASP A 76 -10.63 -16.80 -10.12
N SER A 77 -10.04 -17.98 -9.94
CA SER A 77 -10.31 -19.15 -10.79
C SER A 77 -11.59 -19.86 -10.40
#